data_AF-A0A957UFX0-F1
#
_entry.id   AF-A0A957UFX0-F1
#
_cell.length_a   1.000
_cell.length_b   1.000
_cell.length_c   1.000
_cell.angle_alpha   90.00
_cell.angle_beta   90.00
_cell.angle_gamma   90.00
#
_symmetry.space_group_name_H-M   'P 1'
#
loop_
_entity.id
_entity.type
_entity.pdbx_description
1 polymer ?
#
loop_
_entity_poly.entity_id
_entity_poly.type
_entity_poly.pdbx_seq_one_letter_code
_entity_poly.pdbx_strand_id
1 'polypeptide(L)'
;MVARHGPPPLWAREPGFPTLVLLILEQQVSLASARAAYNRLEAATGTVTPAGLLALSDDELRAAGFSRQKTGYARALAQAILDGAFDPDG
;
A
#
# COMPACT_ATOMS: atom_id res chain seq x y z
N MET A 1 -26.62 -5.73 -18.02
CA MET A 1 -25.28 -5.12 -17.88
C MET A 1 -24.19 -6.17 -17.69
N VAL A 2 -24.36 -7.16 -16.80
CA VAL A 2 -23.45 -8.34 -16.70
C VAL A 2 -23.37 -9.14 -18.01
N ALA A 3 -24.49 -9.30 -18.72
CA ALA A 3 -24.54 -10.00 -20.01
C ALA A 3 -23.76 -9.34 -21.16
N ARG A 4 -23.28 -8.09 -21.01
CA ARG A 4 -22.58 -7.33 -22.07
C ARG A 4 -21.08 -7.18 -21.82
N HIS A 5 -20.60 -7.34 -20.58
CA HIS A 5 -19.20 -7.12 -20.22
C HIS A 5 -18.54 -8.27 -19.45
N GLY A 6 -19.29 -9.33 -19.14
CA GLY A 6 -18.81 -10.40 -18.27
C GLY A 6 -18.66 -9.94 -16.82
N PRO A 7 -18.49 -10.88 -15.87
CA PRO A 7 -18.12 -10.51 -14.51
C PRO A 7 -16.73 -9.87 -14.52
N PRO A 8 -16.50 -8.79 -13.74
CA PRO A 8 -15.17 -8.24 -13.60
C PRO A 8 -14.23 -9.34 -13.06
N PRO A 9 -12.95 -9.34 -13.48
CA PRO A 9 -12.00 -10.31 -12.97
C PRO A 9 -11.90 -10.18 -11.45
N LEU A 10 -11.92 -11.31 -10.75
CA LEU A 10 -11.58 -11.36 -9.33
C LEU A 10 -10.07 -11.18 -9.21
N TRP A 11 -9.65 -9.99 -8.78
CA TRP A 11 -8.27 -9.69 -8.45
C TRP A 11 -7.97 -10.28 -7.07
N ALA A 12 -7.68 -11.58 -7.04
CA ALA A 12 -7.17 -12.22 -5.83
C ALA A 12 -5.80 -11.61 -5.52
N ARG A 13 -5.71 -10.92 -4.38
CA ARG A 13 -4.47 -10.46 -3.75
C ARG A 13 -4.40 -11.13 -2.39
N GLU A 14 -3.24 -11.63 -2.02
CA GLU A 14 -3.00 -12.10 -0.65
C GLU A 14 -3.37 -10.96 0.33
N PRO A 15 -4.21 -11.23 1.34
CA PRO A 15 -4.48 -10.25 2.40
C PRO A 15 -3.18 -9.91 3.15
N GLY A 16 -3.20 -8.81 3.90
CA GLY A 16 -2.03 -8.38 4.67
C GLY A 16 -1.63 -6.92 4.43
N PHE A 17 -0.64 -6.49 5.22
CA PHE A 17 -0.10 -5.13 5.16
C PHE A 17 0.35 -4.66 3.77
N PRO A 18 1.08 -5.46 2.95
CA PRO A 18 1.54 -5.01 1.64
C PRO A 18 0.38 -4.66 0.70
N THR A 19 -0.70 -5.45 0.73
CA THR A 19 -1.90 -5.22 -0.08
C THR A 19 -2.63 -3.95 0.37
N LEU A 20 -2.72 -3.69 1.67
CA LEU A 20 -3.31 -2.45 2.19
C LEU A 20 -2.50 -1.21 1.80
N VAL A 21 -1.16 -1.29 1.82
CA VAL A 21 -0.29 -0.20 1.33
C VAL A 21 -0.51 0.04 -0.17
N LEU A 22 -0.62 -1.03 -0.98
CA LEU A 22 -0.92 -0.90 -2.40
C LEU A 22 -2.28 -0.22 -2.64
N LEU A 23 -3.32 -0.58 -1.87
CA LEU A 23 -4.63 0.07 -1.95
C LEU A 23 -4.58 1.56 -1.60
N ILE A 24 -3.80 1.96 -0.58
CA ILE A 24 -3.56 3.37 -0.26
C ILE A 24 -2.88 4.08 -1.45
N LEU A 25 -1.90 3.44 -2.08
CA LEU A 25 -1.20 4.00 -3.23
C LEU A 25 -2.09 4.13 -4.47
N GLU A 26 -3.06 3.24 -4.67
CA GLU A 26 -4.04 3.26 -5.78
C GLU A 26 -5.04 4.44 -5.69
N GLN A 27 -5.17 5.11 -4.55
CA GLN A 27 -6.09 6.23 -4.38
C GLN A 27 -5.79 7.39 -5.35
N GLN A 28 -6.80 7.78 -6.14
CA GLN A 28 -6.79 8.95 -7.04
C GLN A 28 -5.67 8.95 -8.10
N VAL A 29 -5.14 7.79 -8.47
CA VAL A 29 -4.10 7.63 -9.51
C VAL A 29 -4.35 6.39 -10.36
N SER A 30 -3.60 6.23 -11.44
CA SER A 30 -3.65 5.01 -12.25
C SER A 30 -3.02 3.81 -11.51
N LEU A 31 -3.47 2.59 -11.82
CA LEU A 31 -2.87 1.35 -11.32
C LEU A 31 -1.37 1.26 -11.66
N ALA A 32 -0.97 1.74 -12.84
CA ALA A 32 0.43 1.77 -13.26
C ALA A 32 1.28 2.69 -12.37
N SER A 33 0.75 3.87 -12.03
CA SER A 33 1.42 4.83 -11.14
C SER A 33 1.55 4.28 -9.72
N ALA A 34 0.48 3.67 -9.20
CA ALA A 34 0.50 3.03 -7.88
C ALA A 34 1.51 1.88 -7.83
N ARG A 35 1.55 1.03 -8.86
CA ARG A 35 2.52 -0.07 -8.98
C ARG A 35 3.95 0.45 -9.03
N ALA A 36 4.21 1.52 -9.78
CA ALA A 36 5.53 2.14 -9.86
C ALA A 36 5.98 2.77 -8.53
N ALA A 37 5.06 3.29 -7.72
CA ALA A 37 5.36 3.76 -6.36
C ALA A 37 5.64 2.59 -5.41
N TYR A 38 4.81 1.54 -5.48
CA TYR A 38 4.97 0.33 -4.67
C TYR A 38 6.32 -0.37 -4.94
N ASN A 39 6.71 -0.53 -6.21
CA ASN A 39 8.00 -1.13 -6.57
C ASN A 39 9.19 -0.31 -6.02
N ARG A 40 9.09 1.02 -5.95
CA ARG A 40 10.13 1.87 -5.35
C ARG A 40 10.19 1.70 -3.84
N LEU A 41 9.05 1.58 -3.17
CA LEU A 41 8.99 1.26 -1.74
C LEU A 41 9.62 -0.11 -1.45
N GLU A 42 9.29 -1.12 -2.24
CA GLU A 42 9.87 -2.46 -2.11
C GLU A 42 11.38 -2.44 -2.34
N ALA A 43 11.86 -1.68 -3.35
CA ALA A 43 13.29 -1.49 -3.57
C ALA A 43 14.00 -0.80 -2.38
N ALA A 44 13.32 0.12 -1.69
CA ALA A 44 13.89 0.82 -0.53
C ALA A 44 13.89 -0.02 0.76
N THR A 45 12.95 -0.96 0.91
CA THR A 45 12.73 -1.71 2.15
C THR A 45 13.09 -3.20 2.05
N GLY A 46 13.28 -3.72 0.83
CA GLY A 46 13.41 -5.14 0.53
C GLY A 46 12.07 -5.88 0.63
N THR A 47 11.44 -5.86 1.82
CA THR A 47 10.11 -6.40 2.05
C THR A 47 9.22 -5.34 2.70
N VAL A 48 8.03 -5.13 2.13
CA VAL A 48 7.08 -4.15 2.64
C VAL A 48 6.47 -4.64 3.96
N THR A 49 7.00 -4.14 5.07
CA THR A 49 6.55 -4.46 6.43
C THR A 49 6.16 -3.19 7.19
N PRO A 50 5.32 -3.27 8.24
CA PRO A 50 4.97 -2.11 9.05
C PRO A 50 6.21 -1.39 9.61
N ALA A 51 7.14 -2.15 10.20
CA ALA A 51 8.39 -1.62 10.76
C ALA A 51 9.29 -1.02 9.67
N GLY A 52 9.44 -1.69 8.53
CA GLY A 52 10.23 -1.20 7.40
C GLY A 52 9.69 0.12 6.83
N LEU A 53 8.35 0.27 6.75
CA LEU A 53 7.73 1.51 6.30
C LEU A 53 7.95 2.66 7.30
N LEU A 54 7.84 2.39 8.61
CA LEU A 54 8.05 3.41 9.64
C LEU A 54 9.50 3.87 9.75
N ALA A 55 10.46 3.00 9.40
CA ALA A 55 11.89 3.33 9.41
C ALA A 55 12.30 4.32 8.32
N LEU A 56 11.52 4.45 7.23
CA LEU A 56 11.78 5.42 6.18
C LEU A 56 11.46 6.85 6.65
N SER A 57 12.28 7.80 6.23
CA SER A 57 12.02 9.23 6.35
C SER A 57 10.92 9.70 5.39
N ASP A 58 10.37 10.89 5.64
CA ASP A 58 9.36 11.47 4.75
C ASP A 58 9.90 11.78 3.35
N ASP A 59 11.19 12.11 3.24
CA ASP A 59 11.86 12.34 1.96
C ASP A 59 12.02 11.04 1.17
N GLU A 60 12.35 9.93 1.83
CA GLU A 60 12.42 8.61 1.20
C GLU A 60 11.05 8.14 0.72
N LEU A 61 10.00 8.32 1.53
CA LEU A 61 8.62 8.01 1.12
C LEU A 61 8.17 8.88 -0.06
N ARG A 62 8.52 10.17 -0.05
CA ARG A 62 8.25 11.08 -1.17
C ARG A 62 8.99 10.63 -2.44
N ALA A 63 10.26 10.23 -2.32
CA ALA A 63 11.04 9.68 -3.42
C ALA A 63 10.45 8.36 -3.95
N ALA A 64 9.83 7.55 -3.08
CA ALA A 64 9.07 6.36 -3.46
C ALA A 64 7.71 6.68 -4.13
N GLY A 65 7.26 7.94 -4.11
CA GLY A 65 6.04 8.39 -4.78
C GLY A 65 4.83 8.54 -3.87
N PHE A 66 5.03 8.56 -2.55
CA PHE A 66 3.97 8.87 -1.61
C PHE A 66 3.64 10.37 -1.64
N SER A 67 2.34 10.68 -1.56
CA SER A 67 1.88 12.02 -1.20
C SER A 67 1.85 12.17 0.32
N ARG A 68 1.81 13.40 0.83
CA ARG A 68 1.71 13.66 2.28
C ARG A 68 0.55 12.92 2.94
N GLN A 69 -0.61 12.87 2.27
CA GLN A 69 -1.80 12.19 2.77
C GLN A 69 -1.62 10.67 2.80
N LYS A 70 -1.06 10.09 1.74
CA LYS A 70 -0.77 8.65 1.66
C LYS A 70 0.29 8.22 2.67
N THR A 71 1.31 9.05 2.90
CA THR A 71 2.29 8.85 3.98
C THR A 71 1.59 8.78 5.33
N GLY A 72 0.69 9.72 5.62
CA GLY A 72 -0.08 9.71 6.87
C GLY A 72 -0.88 8.42 7.06
N TYR A 73 -1.61 7.99 6.04
CA TYR A 73 -2.40 6.75 6.11
C TYR A 73 -1.54 5.50 6.27
N ALA A 74 -0.45 5.38 5.50
CA ALA A 74 0.43 4.22 5.56
C ALA A 74 1.16 4.13 6.91
N ARG A 75 1.62 5.27 7.47
CA ARG A 75 2.23 5.30 8.81
C ARG A 75 1.22 4.97 9.90
N ALA A 76 0.01 5.54 9.85
CA ALA A 76 -1.04 5.25 10.83
C ALA A 76 -1.44 3.77 10.80
N LEU A 77 -1.57 3.18 9.61
CA LEU A 77 -1.81 1.75 9.45
C LEU A 77 -0.66 0.91 10.03
N ALA A 78 0.58 1.24 9.67
CA ALA A 78 1.75 0.52 10.17
C ALA A 78 1.84 0.57 11.70
N GLN A 79 1.59 1.74 12.30
CA GLN A 79 1.57 1.92 13.73
C GLN A 79 0.46 1.11 14.40
N ALA A 80 -0.76 1.14 13.87
CA ALA A 80 -1.88 0.37 14.41
C ALA A 80 -1.61 -1.14 14.42
N ILE A 81 -0.88 -1.66 13.43
CA ILE A 81 -0.48 -3.08 13.36
C ILE A 81 0.57 -3.39 14.42
N LEU A 82 1.61 -2.56 14.53
CA LEU A 82 2.68 -2.78 15.52
C LEU A 82 2.18 -2.62 16.96
N ASP A 83 1.19 -1.76 17.18
CA ASP A 83 0.54 -1.56 18.48
C ASP A 83 -0.49 -2.67 18.80
N GLY A 84 -0.76 -3.58 17.87
CA GLY A 84 -1.77 -4.63 18.01
C GLY A 84 -3.21 -4.12 18.01
N ALA A 85 -3.44 -2.87 17.61
CA ALA A 85 -4.77 -2.27 17.49
C ALA A 85 -5.51 -2.70 16.21
N PHE A 86 -4.78 -3.25 15.24
CA PHE A 86 -5.33 -3.76 13.99
C PHE A 86 -4.53 -4.99 13.52
N ASP A 87 -5.23 -6.07 13.19
CA ASP A 87 -4.65 -7.27 12.59
C ASP A 87 -5.13 -7.38 11.12
N PRO A 88 -4.23 -7.30 10.13
CA PRO A 88 -4.60 -7.43 8.73
C PRO A 88 -4.87 -8.89 8.29
N ASP A 89 -4.47 -9.88 9.09
CA ASP A 89 -4.56 -11.30 8.75
C ASP A 89 -5.72 -12.02 9.50
N GLY A 90 -6.23 -11.42 10.57
CA GLY A 90 -7.51 -11.78 11.22
C GLY A 90 -7.40 -12.51 12.56
#